data_AF-V9E9I8-F1
#
_entry.id   AF-V9E9I8-F1
#
_cell.length_a   1.000
_cell.length_b   1.000
_cell.length_c   1.000
_cell.angle_alpha   90.00
_cell.angle_beta   90.00
_cell.angle_gamma   90.00
#
_symmetry.space_group_name_H-M   'P 1'
#
loop_
_entity.id
_entity.type
_entity.pdbx_description
1 polymer ?
#
loop_
_entity_poly.entity_id
_entity_poly.type
_entity_poly.pdbx_seq_one_letter_code
_entity_poly.pdbx_strand_id
1 'polypeptide(L)'
;MAPSTKNSHISTKHLFVAALAASVACSAQAAGGNSSTPANHATFGDITSGSGKCVTGNPNKGGVTRDQIDWVWENTMSKYVPDFKNLIFDQLVTNKGKLSYCVRWDNEQKLTKATASKFQAVLEEQINLWNRWLAGYECWPFNHIEVDIVGYAVKDKSIMDWSDDSLGTIYEGILDGEGSPKCPDECYSRQGQTDTSGCKGKPFDMSLWPSTSAGEGAVGTGGDWGQRIEVNHFMEYLDKEQQMTLLHEMGHGFGLPEMYVADNKPSDYPSCVMDEDYVLTDGDGWLLRSILENIKSRYNF
;
A
#
# COMPACT_ATOMS: atom_id res chain seq x y z
N MET A 1 -29.73 -61.22 -1.07
CA MET A 1 -28.64 -62.03 -0.46
C MET A 1 -27.47 -61.10 -0.17
N ALA A 2 -27.35 -60.64 1.07
CA ALA A 2 -26.04 -60.37 1.68
C ALA A 2 -25.56 -61.69 2.33
N PRO A 3 -24.34 -61.82 2.92
CA PRO A 3 -23.26 -60.85 3.11
C PRO A 3 -21.85 -61.44 2.83
N SER A 4 -20.77 -60.66 2.99
CA SER A 4 -19.76 -60.93 4.04
C SER A 4 -18.58 -59.98 3.96
N THR A 5 -18.44 -59.22 5.03
CA THR A 5 -17.29 -58.43 5.48
C THR A 5 -16.12 -59.33 5.85
N LYS A 6 -14.88 -58.81 5.75
CA LYS A 6 -13.74 -59.31 6.52
C LYS A 6 -13.24 -58.20 7.44
N ASN A 7 -13.40 -58.49 8.72
CA ASN A 7 -12.89 -57.78 9.88
C ASN A 7 -11.48 -58.33 10.17
N SER A 8 -10.51 -57.48 10.53
CA SER A 8 -9.33 -57.94 11.27
C SER A 8 -8.91 -56.87 12.28
N HIS A 9 -9.29 -57.11 13.53
CA HIS A 9 -8.74 -56.47 14.71
C HIS A 9 -7.29 -56.95 14.93
N ILE A 10 -6.36 -56.03 15.17
CA ILE A 10 -5.23 -56.26 16.07
C ILE A 10 -5.06 -55.02 16.95
N SER A 11 -5.34 -55.20 18.22
CA SER A 11 -5.02 -54.31 19.33
C SER A 11 -3.78 -54.88 20.02
N THR A 12 -2.75 -54.05 20.21
CA THR A 12 -1.77 -54.26 21.29
C THR A 12 -1.28 -52.92 21.79
N LYS A 13 -1.67 -52.64 23.03
CA LYS A 13 -1.21 -51.56 23.90
C LYS A 13 0.30 -51.64 24.08
N HIS A 14 1.01 -50.52 23.93
CA HIS A 14 2.24 -50.30 24.68
C HIS A 14 2.23 -48.93 25.35
N LEU A 15 2.37 -49.00 26.68
CA LEU A 15 2.55 -47.89 27.60
C LEU A 15 3.82 -47.12 27.23
N PHE A 16 3.74 -45.79 27.19
CA PHE A 16 4.91 -44.95 27.41
C PHE A 16 4.74 -44.22 28.74
N VAL A 17 5.70 -44.49 29.62
CA VAL A 17 5.85 -43.98 30.98
C VAL A 17 6.21 -42.50 30.91
N ALA A 18 5.44 -41.68 31.63
CA ALA A 18 5.77 -40.28 31.88
C ALA A 18 6.94 -40.20 32.86
N ALA A 19 8.05 -39.59 32.43
CA ALA A 19 9.13 -39.20 33.33
C ALA A 19 8.96 -37.71 33.67
N LEU A 20 8.54 -37.43 34.90
CA LEU A 20 8.67 -36.11 35.52
C LEU A 20 10.16 -35.87 35.84
N ALA A 21 10.78 -34.93 35.14
CA ALA A 21 12.03 -34.31 35.58
C ALA A 21 11.69 -32.93 36.15
N ALA A 22 11.74 -32.82 37.48
CA ALA A 22 11.68 -31.55 38.18
C ALA A 22 13.04 -30.85 38.05
N SER A 23 13.12 -29.78 37.28
CA SER A 23 14.27 -28.87 37.26
C SER A 23 13.90 -27.55 37.93
N VAL A 24 14.64 -27.26 38.99
CA VAL A 24 14.59 -26.10 39.87
C VAL A 24 14.61 -24.80 39.07
N ALA A 25 13.61 -23.93 39.30
CA ALA A 25 13.62 -22.57 38.81
C ALA A 25 14.62 -21.74 39.63
N CYS A 26 15.76 -21.42 39.03
CA CYS A 26 16.58 -20.29 39.44
C CYS A 26 16.14 -19.06 38.65
N SER A 27 15.47 -18.14 39.33
CA SER A 27 15.13 -16.83 38.83
C SER A 27 16.41 -16.02 38.60
N ALA A 28 16.75 -15.77 37.33
CA ALA A 28 17.66 -14.70 36.94
C ALA A 28 16.85 -13.68 36.14
N GLN A 29 16.48 -12.56 36.77
CA GLN A 29 16.12 -11.35 36.05
C GLN A 29 17.33 -10.92 35.20
N ALA A 30 17.16 -10.85 33.89
CA ALA A 30 18.04 -10.10 33.00
C ALA A 30 17.20 -9.35 31.95
N ALA A 31 17.50 -8.06 31.88
CA ALA A 31 16.93 -6.95 31.11
C ALA A 31 16.21 -7.27 29.78
N GLY A 32 15.13 -6.52 29.56
CA GLY A 32 14.30 -6.57 28.35
C GLY A 32 15.09 -6.35 27.07
N GLY A 33 15.10 -7.36 26.23
CA GLY A 33 15.30 -7.22 24.80
C GLY A 33 13.93 -7.11 24.14
N ASN A 34 13.68 -5.98 23.48
CA ASN A 34 12.53 -5.81 22.60
C ASN A 34 12.61 -6.92 21.54
N SER A 35 11.72 -7.90 21.61
CA SER A 35 11.55 -8.91 20.58
C SER A 35 10.89 -8.25 19.37
N SER A 36 11.70 -7.55 18.56
CA SER A 36 11.28 -7.11 17.24
C SER A 36 11.18 -8.33 16.34
N THR A 37 9.98 -8.66 15.90
CA THR A 37 9.77 -9.44 14.68
C THR A 37 10.70 -8.88 13.59
N PRO A 38 11.42 -9.71 12.81
CA PRO A 38 12.26 -9.17 11.74
C PRO A 38 11.38 -8.30 10.85
N ALA A 39 11.68 -7.00 10.77
CA ALA A 39 10.94 -6.11 9.89
C ALA A 39 11.12 -6.64 8.46
N ASN A 40 10.01 -6.83 7.74
CA ASN A 40 10.03 -7.26 6.34
C ASN A 40 10.43 -6.08 5.45
N HIS A 41 11.68 -5.62 5.58
CA HIS A 41 12.22 -4.47 4.85
C HIS A 41 13.01 -4.91 3.60
N ALA A 42 13.14 -4.02 2.62
CA ALA A 42 14.03 -4.24 1.48
C ALA A 42 15.51 -4.10 1.91
N THR A 43 16.44 -4.61 1.10
CA THR A 43 17.87 -4.40 1.32
C THR A 43 18.20 -2.91 1.44
N PHE A 44 19.12 -2.54 2.33
CA PHE A 44 19.65 -1.16 2.40
C PHE A 44 20.78 -0.91 1.40
N GLY A 45 21.08 -1.91 0.55
CA GLY A 45 22.16 -1.83 -0.42
C GLY A 45 23.52 -1.74 0.25
N ASP A 46 24.41 -0.98 -0.38
CA ASP A 46 25.72 -0.66 0.20
C ASP A 46 25.55 0.52 1.16
N ILE A 47 25.53 0.24 2.46
CA ILE A 47 25.27 1.25 3.49
C ILE A 47 26.37 2.33 3.47
N THR A 48 25.96 3.59 3.33
CA THR A 48 26.82 4.77 3.30
C THR A 48 26.73 5.61 4.58
N SER A 49 25.64 5.47 5.34
CA SER A 49 25.47 6.09 6.65
C SER A 49 26.52 5.61 7.66
N GLY A 50 26.95 6.52 8.56
CA GLY A 50 27.82 6.18 9.68
C GLY A 50 27.09 5.43 10.81
N SER A 51 27.84 4.74 11.66
CA SER A 51 27.29 4.04 12.83
C SER A 51 26.47 4.98 13.73
N GLY A 52 25.29 4.51 14.17
CA GLY A 52 24.39 5.26 15.06
C GLY A 52 23.56 6.35 14.36
N LYS A 53 23.65 6.48 13.03
CA LYS A 53 22.78 7.37 12.24
C LYS A 53 21.63 6.59 11.61
N CYS A 54 20.64 7.33 11.11
CA CYS A 54 19.63 6.77 10.21
C CYS A 54 20.31 6.09 9.01
N VAL A 55 19.83 4.89 8.66
CA VAL A 55 20.47 4.11 7.60
C VAL A 55 20.17 4.71 6.24
N THR A 56 21.23 4.91 5.47
CA THR A 56 21.20 5.23 4.04
C THR A 56 22.18 4.34 3.30
N GLY A 57 21.97 4.17 2.01
CA GLY A 57 22.85 3.34 1.19
C GLY A 57 22.68 3.57 -0.29
N ASN A 58 23.47 2.84 -1.07
CA ASN A 58 23.44 2.86 -2.52
C ASN A 58 22.91 1.55 -3.10
N PRO A 59 22.29 1.59 -4.30
CA PRO A 59 21.92 0.38 -5.01
C PRO A 59 23.10 -0.58 -5.21
N ASN A 60 22.87 -1.87 -4.97
CA ASN A 60 23.86 -2.93 -5.24
C ASN A 60 23.26 -4.17 -5.93
N LYS A 61 22.01 -4.06 -6.39
CA LYS A 61 21.21 -5.09 -7.09
C LYS A 61 20.24 -4.43 -8.08
N GLY A 62 19.60 -5.25 -8.91
CA GLY A 62 18.53 -4.81 -9.81
C GLY A 62 18.98 -4.02 -11.04
N GLY A 63 20.29 -3.95 -11.30
CA GLY A 63 20.83 -3.24 -12.47
C GLY A 63 20.74 -1.71 -12.39
N VAL A 64 20.25 -1.17 -11.27
CA VAL A 64 20.20 0.27 -11.01
C VAL A 64 21.46 0.72 -10.24
N THR A 65 21.93 1.92 -10.52
CA THR A 65 23.09 2.55 -9.89
C THR A 65 22.70 3.82 -9.14
N ARG A 66 23.53 4.28 -8.20
CA ARG A 66 23.26 5.55 -7.52
C ARG A 66 23.23 6.73 -8.50
N ASP A 67 24.15 6.77 -9.46
CA ASP A 67 24.23 7.83 -10.46
C ASP A 67 22.94 7.94 -11.29
N GLN A 68 22.31 6.82 -11.64
CA GLN A 68 21.03 6.81 -12.34
C GLN A 68 19.88 7.36 -11.48
N ILE A 69 19.85 7.02 -10.19
CA ILE A 69 18.84 7.53 -9.25
C ILE A 69 18.99 9.04 -9.06
N ASP A 70 20.23 9.50 -8.83
CA ASP A 70 20.55 10.92 -8.71
C ASP A 70 20.20 11.68 -9.98
N TRP A 71 20.47 11.08 -11.16
CA TRP A 71 20.08 11.68 -12.43
C TRP A 71 18.56 11.92 -12.52
N VAL A 72 17.73 10.93 -12.18
CA VAL A 72 16.26 11.05 -12.23
C VAL A 72 15.78 12.10 -11.23
N TRP A 73 16.39 12.15 -10.04
CA TRP A 73 16.10 13.19 -9.06
C TRP A 73 16.41 14.58 -9.62
N GLU A 74 17.64 14.83 -10.06
CA GLU A 74 18.11 16.13 -10.51
C GLU A 74 17.36 16.62 -11.75
N ASN A 75 17.12 15.73 -12.72
CA ASN A 75 16.56 16.10 -14.02
C ASN A 75 15.03 16.04 -14.08
N THR A 76 14.39 15.34 -13.15
CA THR A 76 12.93 15.10 -13.21
C THR A 76 12.25 15.48 -11.90
N MET A 77 12.50 14.75 -10.82
CA MET A 77 11.69 14.84 -9.59
C MET A 77 11.88 16.15 -8.83
N SER A 78 13.11 16.70 -8.83
CA SER A 78 13.45 17.94 -8.11
C SER A 78 12.64 19.17 -8.56
N LYS A 79 12.07 19.12 -9.78
CA LYS A 79 11.28 20.22 -10.36
C LYS A 79 9.92 20.42 -9.70
N TYR A 80 9.36 19.39 -9.06
CA TYR A 80 7.99 19.42 -8.53
C TYR A 80 7.85 18.80 -7.14
N VAL A 81 8.64 17.77 -6.80
CA VAL A 81 8.55 17.08 -5.50
C VAL A 81 8.78 18.03 -4.31
N PRO A 82 9.81 18.90 -4.28
CA PRO A 82 10.11 19.72 -3.11
C PRO A 82 8.99 20.67 -2.67
N ASP A 83 8.21 21.19 -3.61
CA ASP A 83 7.13 22.14 -3.34
C ASP A 83 5.77 21.45 -3.14
N PHE A 84 5.62 20.21 -3.59
CA PHE A 84 4.40 19.44 -3.40
C PHE A 84 4.35 18.82 -1.99
N LYS A 85 3.39 19.24 -1.17
CA LYS A 85 3.35 18.94 0.28
C LYS A 85 2.24 17.96 0.71
N ASN A 86 1.57 17.30 -0.23
CA ASN A 86 0.53 16.31 0.06
C ASN A 86 0.90 14.89 -0.41
N LEU A 87 2.18 14.58 -0.60
CA LEU A 87 2.61 13.23 -1.02
C LEU A 87 2.12 12.19 -0.02
N ILE A 88 2.06 10.93 -0.44
CA ILE A 88 1.73 9.82 0.47
C ILE A 88 2.68 9.82 1.69
N PHE A 89 3.95 10.21 1.53
CA PHE A 89 4.86 10.44 2.67
C PHE A 89 4.29 11.42 3.71
N ASP A 90 3.80 12.57 3.25
CA ASP A 90 3.26 13.63 4.11
C ASP A 90 1.99 13.13 4.84
N GLN A 91 1.14 12.39 4.13
CA GLN A 91 -0.09 11.80 4.69
C GLN A 91 0.23 10.73 5.74
N LEU A 92 1.16 9.81 5.44
CA LEU A 92 1.58 8.76 6.36
C LEU A 92 2.20 9.33 7.64
N VAL A 93 3.03 10.37 7.53
CA VAL A 93 3.61 11.02 8.72
C VAL A 93 2.52 11.72 9.53
N THR A 94 1.60 12.43 8.87
CA THR A 94 0.47 13.12 9.53
C THR A 94 -0.44 12.14 10.27
N ASN A 95 -0.73 11.00 9.63
CA ASN A 95 -1.67 9.99 10.10
C ASN A 95 -1.00 8.83 10.85
N LYS A 96 0.30 8.94 11.13
CA LYS A 96 1.10 7.98 11.91
C LYS A 96 1.06 6.55 11.34
N GLY A 97 1.27 6.43 10.04
CA GLY A 97 1.34 5.15 9.32
C GLY A 97 -0.02 4.57 8.96
N LYS A 98 -1.05 5.41 8.84
CA LYS A 98 -2.41 4.99 8.46
C LYS A 98 -2.93 5.77 7.26
N LEU A 99 -3.69 5.12 6.40
CA LEU A 99 -4.44 5.75 5.33
C LEU A 99 -5.90 5.31 5.37
N SER A 100 -6.82 6.27 5.39
CA SER A 100 -8.24 6.01 5.25
C SER A 100 -8.66 6.23 3.81
N TYR A 101 -9.34 5.26 3.21
CA TYR A 101 -9.81 5.28 1.83
C TYR A 101 -11.32 5.42 1.76
N CYS A 102 -11.80 6.14 0.75
CA CYS A 102 -13.19 6.10 0.34
C CYS A 102 -13.30 5.58 -1.10
N VAL A 103 -14.14 4.56 -1.31
CA VAL A 103 -14.30 3.95 -2.63
C VAL A 103 -15.31 4.76 -3.45
N ARG A 104 -14.95 5.11 -4.69
CA ARG A 104 -15.82 5.73 -5.67
C ARG A 104 -16.13 4.71 -6.75
N TRP A 105 -17.26 4.02 -6.65
CA TRP A 105 -17.63 2.97 -7.61
C TRP A 105 -18.37 3.58 -8.80
N ASP A 106 -17.62 4.08 -9.78
CA ASP A 106 -18.12 4.87 -10.91
C ASP A 106 -18.33 4.03 -12.18
N ASN A 107 -19.24 3.07 -12.07
CA ASN A 107 -19.62 2.20 -13.17
C ASN A 107 -20.99 1.56 -12.86
N GLU A 108 -21.54 0.80 -13.81
CA GLU A 108 -22.85 0.15 -13.68
C GLU A 108 -22.75 -1.34 -13.26
N GLN A 109 -21.53 -1.86 -13.06
CA GLN A 109 -21.35 -3.26 -12.67
C GLN A 109 -21.88 -3.50 -11.26
N LYS A 110 -22.52 -4.65 -11.06
CA LYS A 110 -22.95 -5.08 -9.73
C LYS A 110 -21.73 -5.35 -8.86
N LEU A 111 -21.72 -4.76 -7.67
CA LEU A 111 -20.66 -4.96 -6.68
C LEU A 111 -21.21 -5.84 -5.55
N THR A 112 -20.61 -7.01 -5.35
CA THR A 112 -20.99 -7.88 -4.22
C THR A 112 -20.21 -7.50 -2.97
N LYS A 113 -20.79 -7.73 -1.79
CA LYS A 113 -20.14 -7.54 -0.50
C LYS A 113 -18.88 -8.38 -0.40
N ALA A 114 -18.92 -9.61 -0.92
CA ALA A 114 -17.77 -10.51 -0.95
C ALA A 114 -16.61 -9.94 -1.78
N THR A 115 -16.91 -9.35 -2.94
CA THR A 115 -15.92 -8.65 -3.77
C THR A 115 -15.40 -7.40 -3.07
N ALA A 116 -16.28 -6.52 -2.62
CA ALA A 116 -15.92 -5.26 -1.98
C ALA A 116 -15.07 -5.46 -0.72
N SER A 117 -15.32 -6.54 0.05
CA SER A 117 -14.54 -6.89 1.24
C SER A 117 -13.06 -7.17 0.96
N LYS A 118 -12.67 -7.43 -0.29
CA LYS A 118 -11.27 -7.64 -0.67
C LYS A 118 -10.49 -6.32 -0.81
N PHE A 119 -11.17 -5.21 -1.08
CA PHE A 119 -10.52 -3.97 -1.53
C PHE A 119 -9.54 -3.41 -0.49
N GLN A 120 -9.91 -3.47 0.80
CA GLN A 120 -9.04 -2.98 1.87
C GLN A 120 -7.74 -3.78 1.96
N ALA A 121 -7.83 -5.12 1.91
CA ALA A 121 -6.65 -5.98 1.94
C ALA A 121 -5.76 -5.73 0.73
N VAL A 122 -6.33 -5.60 -0.48
CA VAL A 122 -5.56 -5.29 -1.69
C VAL A 122 -4.83 -3.95 -1.56
N LEU A 123 -5.51 -2.88 -1.15
CA LEU A 123 -4.89 -1.57 -0.93
C LEU A 123 -3.76 -1.65 0.11
N GLU A 124 -4.00 -2.33 1.22
CA GLU A 124 -3.01 -2.51 2.29
C GLU A 124 -1.79 -3.30 1.82
N GLU A 125 -2.00 -4.39 1.08
CA GLU A 125 -0.92 -5.20 0.50
C GLU A 125 -0.08 -4.36 -0.48
N GLN A 126 -0.73 -3.67 -1.42
CA GLN A 126 -0.02 -2.89 -2.44
C GLN A 126 0.79 -1.72 -1.84
N ILE A 127 0.22 -0.97 -0.88
CA ILE A 127 0.96 0.13 -0.25
C ILE A 127 2.12 -0.36 0.61
N ASN A 128 2.00 -1.56 1.20
CA ASN A 128 3.09 -2.14 1.99
C ASN A 128 4.22 -2.73 1.15
N LEU A 129 3.99 -3.06 -0.13
CA LEU A 129 5.08 -3.36 -1.07
C LEU A 129 5.98 -2.14 -1.28
N TRP A 130 5.40 -0.93 -1.38
CA TRP A 130 6.16 0.32 -1.38
C TRP A 130 6.80 0.60 0.00
N ASN A 131 6.03 0.51 1.08
CA ASN A 131 6.53 0.83 2.43
C ASN A 131 7.69 -0.08 2.88
N ARG A 132 7.76 -1.31 2.39
CA ARG A 132 8.90 -2.22 2.62
C ARG A 132 10.24 -1.57 2.24
N TRP A 133 10.28 -0.71 1.24
CA TRP A 133 11.50 0.00 0.84
C TRP A 133 11.87 1.12 1.83
N LEU A 134 10.87 1.69 2.49
CA LEU A 134 11.04 2.78 3.45
C LEU A 134 11.35 2.27 4.86
N ALA A 135 10.73 1.18 5.32
CA ALA A 135 10.84 0.66 6.68
C ALA A 135 12.30 0.66 7.20
N GLY A 136 12.57 1.54 8.17
CA GLY A 136 13.90 1.76 8.78
C GLY A 136 14.86 2.66 7.98
N TYR A 137 14.72 2.79 6.66
CA TYR A 137 15.52 3.69 5.82
C TYR A 137 15.29 5.15 6.21
N GLU A 138 16.35 5.95 6.35
CA GLU A 138 16.22 7.35 6.84
C GLU A 138 15.41 7.47 8.16
N CYS A 139 15.54 6.44 9.02
CA CYS A 139 14.78 6.29 10.27
C CYS A 139 13.25 6.25 10.10
N TRP A 140 12.75 5.94 8.90
CA TRP A 140 11.32 5.84 8.64
C TRP A 140 10.65 4.90 9.67
N PRO A 141 9.66 5.39 10.44
CA PRO A 141 9.21 4.71 11.66
C PRO A 141 8.16 3.63 11.41
N PHE A 142 7.59 3.56 10.20
CA PHE A 142 6.45 2.69 9.91
C PHE A 142 6.92 1.37 9.29
N ASN A 143 6.84 0.30 10.07
CA ASN A 143 7.11 -1.06 9.59
C ASN A 143 5.95 -1.66 8.80
N HIS A 144 4.74 -1.12 8.98
CA HIS A 144 3.51 -1.51 8.31
C HIS A 144 2.62 -0.27 8.20
N ILE A 145 1.94 -0.14 7.06
CA ILE A 145 0.90 0.87 6.85
C ILE A 145 -0.46 0.22 7.03
N GLU A 146 -1.29 0.76 7.90
CA GLU A 146 -2.67 0.32 8.06
C GLU A 146 -3.57 1.04 7.05
N VAL A 147 -4.46 0.29 6.38
CA VAL A 147 -5.48 0.87 5.50
C VAL A 147 -6.86 0.59 6.04
N ASP A 148 -7.70 1.61 6.11
CA ASP A 148 -9.11 1.51 6.47
C ASP A 148 -9.98 2.01 5.30
N ILE A 149 -10.90 1.18 4.78
CA ILE A 149 -11.97 1.70 3.92
C ILE A 149 -13.10 2.21 4.80
N VAL A 150 -13.42 3.50 4.69
CA VAL A 150 -14.39 4.16 5.55
C VAL A 150 -15.73 4.46 4.88
N GLY A 151 -15.80 4.34 3.56
CA GLY A 151 -17.05 4.55 2.84
C GLY A 151 -17.01 4.11 1.38
N TYR A 152 -18.21 3.98 0.81
CA TYR A 152 -18.46 3.60 -0.58
C TYR A 152 -19.45 4.59 -1.19
N ALA A 153 -19.01 5.34 -2.20
CA ALA A 153 -19.84 6.21 -3.00
C ALA A 153 -20.33 5.49 -4.27
N VAL A 154 -21.63 5.56 -4.51
CA VAL A 154 -22.32 4.93 -5.66
C VAL A 154 -23.37 5.89 -6.22
N LYS A 155 -23.69 5.75 -7.51
CA LYS A 155 -24.80 6.52 -8.11
C LYS A 155 -26.15 6.08 -7.57
N ASP A 156 -26.35 4.76 -7.48
CA ASP A 156 -27.57 4.11 -7.02
C ASP A 156 -27.16 2.85 -6.23
N LYS A 157 -27.63 2.70 -4.99
CA LYS A 157 -27.22 1.57 -4.13
C LYS A 157 -27.73 0.21 -4.61
N SER A 158 -28.69 0.18 -5.53
CA SER A 158 -29.20 -1.06 -6.13
C SER A 158 -28.13 -1.84 -6.90
N ILE A 159 -26.97 -1.23 -7.21
CA ILE A 159 -25.82 -1.93 -7.77
C ILE A 159 -25.08 -2.80 -6.74
N MET A 160 -25.31 -2.59 -5.45
CA MET A 160 -24.70 -3.36 -4.36
C MET A 160 -25.66 -4.43 -3.83
N ASP A 161 -25.12 -5.53 -3.32
CA ASP A 161 -25.89 -6.60 -2.66
C ASP A 161 -25.90 -6.50 -1.12
N TRP A 162 -25.36 -5.40 -0.57
CA TRP A 162 -25.43 -5.07 0.85
C TRP A 162 -25.93 -3.63 1.07
N SER A 163 -26.45 -3.38 2.27
CA SER A 163 -27.03 -2.08 2.64
C SER A 163 -26.67 -1.65 4.07
N ASP A 164 -25.82 -2.41 4.75
CA ASP A 164 -25.30 -2.07 6.08
C ASP A 164 -23.94 -1.37 5.97
N ASP A 165 -23.49 -0.74 7.05
CA ASP A 165 -22.20 -0.02 7.09
C ASP A 165 -21.01 -0.94 7.43
N SER A 166 -21.12 -2.26 7.22
CA SER A 166 -20.07 -3.20 7.63
C SER A 166 -18.76 -3.08 6.85
N LEU A 167 -18.78 -2.44 5.69
CA LEU A 167 -17.60 -2.09 4.89
C LEU A 167 -17.30 -0.58 4.91
N GLY A 168 -18.03 0.20 5.71
CA GLY A 168 -18.00 1.67 5.68
C GLY A 168 -19.33 2.26 5.24
N THR A 169 -19.49 3.56 5.44
CA THR A 169 -20.73 4.28 5.13
C THR A 169 -21.02 4.29 3.63
N ILE A 170 -22.26 3.95 3.25
CA ILE A 170 -22.70 4.05 1.86
C ILE A 170 -23.19 5.47 1.56
N TYR A 171 -22.56 6.12 0.58
CA TYR A 171 -22.94 7.42 0.05
C TYR A 171 -23.62 7.26 -1.32
N GLU A 172 -24.94 7.33 -1.33
CA GLU A 172 -25.74 7.22 -2.55
C GLU A 172 -26.03 8.61 -3.15
N GLY A 173 -25.76 8.77 -4.45
CA GLY A 173 -26.22 9.93 -5.23
C GLY A 173 -25.44 11.23 -5.01
N ILE A 174 -24.34 11.22 -4.27
CA ILE A 174 -23.43 12.37 -4.17
C ILE A 174 -22.48 12.31 -5.37
N LEU A 175 -22.60 13.25 -6.30
CA LEU A 175 -21.84 13.28 -7.56
C LEU A 175 -20.87 14.46 -7.62
N ASP A 176 -19.76 14.29 -8.32
CA ASP A 176 -18.87 15.39 -8.70
C ASP A 176 -19.38 16.16 -9.93
N GLY A 177 -18.61 17.14 -10.41
CA GLY A 177 -18.97 17.96 -11.57
C GLY A 177 -19.06 17.17 -12.88
N GLU A 178 -18.50 15.96 -12.94
CA GLU A 178 -18.54 15.06 -14.10
C GLU A 178 -19.68 14.04 -13.99
N GLY A 179 -20.45 14.07 -12.89
CA GLY A 179 -21.53 13.11 -12.64
C GLY A 179 -21.04 11.76 -12.11
N SER A 180 -19.80 11.69 -11.62
CA SER A 180 -19.22 10.48 -11.02
C SER A 180 -19.49 10.46 -9.51
N PRO A 181 -19.83 9.32 -8.90
CA PRO A 181 -20.08 9.25 -7.47
C PRO A 181 -18.83 9.64 -6.69
N LYS A 182 -19.02 10.38 -5.60
CA LYS A 182 -17.95 10.81 -4.71
C LYS A 182 -18.38 10.70 -3.25
N CYS A 183 -17.38 10.57 -2.38
CA CYS A 183 -17.61 10.70 -0.95
C CYS A 183 -17.74 12.20 -0.60
N PRO A 184 -18.37 12.55 0.54
CA PRO A 184 -18.61 13.94 0.90
C PRO A 184 -17.32 14.75 1.01
N ASP A 185 -17.30 15.97 0.47
CA ASP A 185 -16.11 16.84 0.47
C ASP A 185 -15.69 17.21 1.89
N GLU A 186 -16.66 17.34 2.81
CA GLU A 186 -16.42 17.60 4.23
C GLU A 186 -15.73 16.44 4.97
N CYS A 187 -15.71 15.25 4.37
CA CYS A 187 -15.01 14.07 4.90
C CYS A 187 -13.61 13.90 4.31
N TYR A 188 -13.25 14.64 3.25
CA TYR A 188 -11.93 14.52 2.65
C TYR A 188 -10.89 15.32 3.46
N SER A 189 -9.89 14.63 3.99
CA SER A 189 -8.75 15.22 4.66
C SER A 189 -7.55 15.23 3.72
N ARG A 190 -6.99 16.42 3.50
CA ARG A 190 -5.75 16.60 2.73
C ARG A 190 -4.87 17.61 3.42
N GLN A 191 -3.58 17.63 3.10
CA GLN A 191 -2.70 18.64 3.66
C GLN A 191 -3.20 20.06 3.30
N GLY A 192 -3.48 20.86 4.33
CA GLY A 192 -4.11 22.19 4.22
C GLY A 192 -5.63 22.22 4.44
N GLN A 193 -6.32 21.07 4.46
CA GLN A 193 -7.73 20.92 4.82
C GLN A 193 -7.88 19.79 5.85
N THR A 194 -7.65 20.15 7.11
CA THR A 194 -7.71 19.22 8.25
C THR A 194 -9.02 19.31 9.03
N ASP A 195 -9.82 20.35 8.81
CA ASP A 195 -11.13 20.49 9.45
C ASP A 195 -12.15 19.62 8.73
N THR A 196 -12.38 18.44 9.31
CA THR A 196 -13.40 17.47 8.88
C THR A 196 -14.55 17.41 9.89
N SER A 197 -14.74 18.44 10.71
CA SER A 197 -15.80 18.50 11.73
C SER A 197 -17.21 18.41 11.15
N GLY A 198 -17.39 18.79 9.89
CA GLY A 198 -18.64 18.63 9.15
C GLY A 198 -18.93 17.19 8.68
N CYS A 199 -17.92 16.31 8.69
CA CYS A 199 -18.07 14.94 8.23
C CYS A 199 -19.03 14.15 9.12
N LYS A 200 -20.12 13.65 8.54
CA LYS A 200 -21.07 12.78 9.23
C LYS A 200 -20.58 11.32 9.33
N GLY A 201 -19.68 10.91 8.44
CA GLY A 201 -19.01 9.61 8.47
C GLY A 201 -17.64 9.69 9.14
N LYS A 202 -16.73 8.82 8.74
CA LYS A 202 -15.31 8.95 9.10
C LYS A 202 -14.57 9.72 7.99
N PRO A 203 -13.64 10.62 8.34
CA PRO A 203 -12.76 11.25 7.37
C PRO A 203 -11.93 10.24 6.58
N PHE A 204 -11.51 10.62 5.38
CA PHE A 204 -10.65 9.82 4.51
C PHE A 204 -9.55 10.67 3.86
N ASP A 205 -8.43 10.03 3.51
CA ASP A 205 -7.24 10.65 2.94
C ASP A 205 -7.12 10.40 1.44
N MET A 206 -7.64 9.26 0.96
CA MET A 206 -7.44 8.76 -0.40
C MET A 206 -8.73 8.22 -1.00
N SER A 207 -8.86 8.29 -2.33
CA SER A 207 -9.97 7.67 -3.06
C SER A 207 -9.51 6.47 -3.87
N LEU A 208 -10.15 5.31 -3.70
CA LEU A 208 -10.05 4.23 -4.70
C LEU A 208 -11.21 4.41 -5.67
N TRP A 209 -10.95 4.65 -6.95
CA TRP A 209 -11.96 5.01 -7.93
C TRP A 209 -11.99 4.03 -9.12
N PRO A 210 -12.59 2.83 -8.96
CA PRO A 210 -12.84 1.93 -10.07
C PRO A 210 -13.93 2.51 -10.98
N SER A 211 -13.56 2.86 -12.21
CA SER A 211 -14.41 3.60 -13.14
C SER A 211 -14.48 2.97 -14.52
N THR A 212 -15.49 3.31 -15.32
CA THR A 212 -15.59 2.84 -16.71
C THR A 212 -14.42 3.32 -17.58
N SER A 213 -13.81 4.45 -17.24
CA SER A 213 -12.60 4.99 -17.87
C SER A 213 -11.75 5.67 -16.80
N ALA A 214 -10.42 5.52 -16.85
CA ALA A 214 -9.50 6.20 -15.94
C ALA A 214 -9.03 7.57 -16.47
N GLY A 215 -9.31 7.88 -17.73
CA GLY A 215 -8.82 9.05 -18.45
C GLY A 215 -8.73 8.74 -19.95
N GLU A 216 -8.48 9.76 -20.77
CA GLU A 216 -8.31 9.55 -22.22
C GLU A 216 -7.03 8.74 -22.49
N GLY A 217 -7.20 7.52 -23.02
CA GLY A 217 -6.08 6.64 -23.40
C GLY A 217 -5.33 5.98 -22.23
N ALA A 218 -5.82 6.07 -21.00
CA ALA A 218 -5.16 5.53 -19.82
C ALA A 218 -5.98 4.42 -19.14
N VAL A 219 -5.29 3.40 -18.63
CA VAL A 219 -5.88 2.33 -17.80
C VAL A 219 -5.94 2.71 -16.31
N GLY A 220 -5.14 3.70 -15.90
CA GLY A 220 -5.06 4.24 -14.55
C GLY A 220 -4.70 5.73 -14.56
N THR A 221 -5.06 6.42 -13.50
CA THR A 221 -4.58 7.78 -13.17
C THR A 221 -4.67 7.95 -11.67
N GLY A 222 -3.60 8.44 -11.05
CA GLY A 222 -3.53 8.59 -9.61
C GLY A 222 -2.51 9.61 -9.15
N GLY A 223 -2.41 9.73 -7.83
CA GLY A 223 -1.57 10.73 -7.18
C GLY A 223 -1.85 10.80 -5.70
N ASP A 224 -1.74 12.00 -5.14
CA ASP A 224 -1.94 12.28 -3.72
C ASP A 224 -3.39 12.16 -3.25
N TRP A 225 -4.35 12.09 -4.17
CA TRP A 225 -5.77 12.02 -3.86
C TRP A 225 -6.33 10.60 -3.94
N GLY A 226 -5.55 9.64 -4.43
CA GLY A 226 -6.04 8.30 -4.70
C GLY A 226 -5.63 7.71 -6.05
N GLN A 227 -6.33 6.66 -6.44
CA GLN A 227 -6.10 5.90 -7.66
C GLN A 227 -7.44 5.68 -8.39
N ARG A 228 -7.56 6.20 -9.60
CA ARG A 228 -8.65 5.90 -10.53
C ARG A 228 -8.16 4.85 -11.52
N ILE A 229 -8.88 3.73 -11.63
CA ILE A 229 -8.47 2.58 -12.45
C ILE A 229 -9.68 2.11 -13.24
N GLU A 230 -9.47 1.70 -14.49
CA GLU A 230 -10.54 1.06 -15.26
C GLU A 230 -11.06 -0.17 -14.50
N VAL A 231 -12.37 -0.21 -14.25
CA VAL A 231 -13.00 -1.22 -13.37
C VAL A 231 -12.72 -2.65 -13.85
N ASN A 232 -12.73 -2.91 -15.16
CA ASN A 232 -12.44 -4.25 -15.68
C ASN A 232 -11.01 -4.67 -15.35
N HIS A 233 -10.07 -3.75 -15.52
CA HIS A 233 -8.66 -3.98 -15.22
C HIS A 233 -8.42 -4.15 -13.71
N PHE A 234 -9.01 -3.28 -12.88
CA PHE A 234 -8.94 -3.43 -11.42
C PHE A 234 -9.47 -4.80 -10.97
N MET A 235 -10.61 -5.22 -11.52
CA MET A 235 -11.24 -6.50 -11.17
C MET A 235 -10.47 -7.72 -11.68
N GLU A 236 -9.84 -7.65 -12.86
CA GLU A 236 -9.00 -8.72 -13.41
C GLU A 236 -7.77 -9.00 -12.52
N TYR A 237 -7.22 -7.95 -11.91
CA TYR A 237 -6.00 -8.04 -11.09
C TYR A 237 -6.28 -8.04 -9.58
N LEU A 238 -7.54 -8.04 -9.16
CA LEU A 238 -7.94 -7.92 -7.74
C LEU A 238 -7.30 -8.99 -6.84
N ASP A 239 -7.13 -10.22 -7.36
CA ASP A 239 -6.58 -11.36 -6.61
C ASP A 239 -5.09 -11.62 -6.93
N LYS A 240 -4.40 -10.67 -7.58
CA LYS A 240 -2.96 -10.79 -7.88
C LYS A 240 -2.14 -10.23 -6.73
N GLU A 241 -1.00 -10.87 -6.45
CA GLU A 241 -0.07 -10.43 -5.41
C GLU A 241 0.41 -8.99 -5.64
N GLN A 242 0.65 -8.62 -6.91
CA GLN A 242 0.99 -7.27 -7.32
C GLN A 242 0.03 -6.80 -8.40
N GLN A 243 -0.64 -5.68 -8.15
CA GLN A 243 -1.59 -5.08 -9.09
C GLN A 243 -0.90 -3.90 -9.77
N MET A 244 -0.23 -4.18 -10.90
CA MET A 244 0.64 -3.24 -11.62
C MET A 244 0.07 -1.81 -11.70
N THR A 245 -1.16 -1.64 -12.19
CA THR A 245 -1.73 -0.28 -12.34
C THR A 245 -1.91 0.42 -11.00
N LEU A 246 -2.38 -0.28 -9.96
CA LEU A 246 -2.50 0.33 -8.64
C LEU A 246 -1.14 0.69 -8.04
N LEU A 247 -0.12 -0.15 -8.25
CA LEU A 247 1.25 0.15 -7.84
C LEU A 247 1.80 1.37 -8.56
N HIS A 248 1.63 1.44 -9.87
CA HIS A 248 2.02 2.56 -10.73
C HIS A 248 1.36 3.87 -10.24
N GLU A 249 0.04 3.86 -10.07
CA GLU A 249 -0.70 5.04 -9.60
C GLU A 249 -0.36 5.44 -8.15
N MET A 250 -0.03 4.48 -7.28
CA MET A 250 0.53 4.77 -5.95
C MET A 250 1.92 5.42 -6.05
N GLY A 251 2.74 5.01 -7.02
CA GLY A 251 4.05 5.61 -7.29
C GLY A 251 3.95 7.11 -7.59
N HIS A 252 2.97 7.54 -8.39
CA HIS A 252 2.69 8.96 -8.57
C HIS A 252 2.30 9.67 -7.27
N GLY A 253 1.53 9.01 -6.39
CA GLY A 253 1.21 9.55 -5.06
C GLY A 253 2.44 9.73 -4.16
N PHE A 254 3.49 8.94 -4.37
CA PHE A 254 4.80 9.15 -3.76
C PHE A 254 5.67 10.20 -4.47
N GLY A 255 5.28 10.63 -5.67
CA GLY A 255 5.98 11.64 -6.47
C GLY A 255 6.87 11.08 -7.58
N LEU A 256 6.81 9.78 -7.87
CA LEU A 256 7.57 9.19 -8.97
C LEU A 256 7.00 9.64 -10.33
N PRO A 257 7.87 9.92 -11.32
CA PRO A 257 7.45 10.32 -12.65
C PRO A 257 7.09 9.11 -13.51
N GLU A 258 6.49 9.38 -14.67
CA GLU A 258 6.31 8.39 -15.73
C GLU A 258 7.66 7.97 -16.33
N MET A 259 8.11 6.76 -16.04
CA MET A 259 9.42 6.28 -16.48
C MET A 259 9.39 5.74 -17.91
N TYR A 260 8.25 5.51 -18.54
CA TYR A 260 8.20 5.24 -19.98
C TYR A 260 8.52 6.48 -20.84
N VAL A 261 8.51 7.68 -20.25
CA VAL A 261 8.91 8.92 -20.93
C VAL A 261 10.44 9.02 -20.90
N ALA A 262 11.07 8.97 -22.08
CA ALA A 262 12.53 8.97 -22.20
C ALA A 262 13.22 10.16 -21.52
N ASP A 263 12.60 11.34 -21.53
CA ASP A 263 13.14 12.54 -20.88
C ASP A 263 13.19 12.44 -19.34
N ASN A 264 12.46 11.49 -18.75
CA ASN A 264 12.38 11.32 -17.30
C ASN A 264 13.49 10.42 -16.73
N LYS A 265 14.26 9.71 -17.57
CA LYS A 265 15.27 8.73 -17.12
C LYS A 265 16.50 8.61 -18.02
N PRO A 266 17.64 8.09 -17.51
CA PRO A 266 18.75 7.65 -18.34
C PRO A 266 18.33 6.53 -19.31
N SER A 267 18.92 6.48 -20.51
CA SER A 267 18.52 5.50 -21.54
C SER A 267 18.81 4.04 -21.17
N ASP A 268 19.67 3.81 -20.17
CA ASP A 268 20.03 2.49 -19.64
C ASP A 268 19.39 2.20 -18.27
N TYR A 269 18.42 3.02 -17.83
CA TYR A 269 17.68 2.77 -16.60
C TYR A 269 16.90 1.45 -16.70
N PRO A 270 16.96 0.56 -15.69
CA PRO A 270 16.26 -0.72 -15.76
C PRO A 270 14.75 -0.56 -15.80
N SER A 271 14.05 -1.57 -16.33
CA SER A 271 12.58 -1.61 -16.29
C SER A 271 12.06 -1.54 -14.85
N CYS A 272 10.91 -0.90 -14.67
CA CYS A 272 10.32 -0.63 -13.37
C CYS A 272 8.80 -0.46 -13.50
N VAL A 273 8.05 -0.45 -12.39
CA VAL A 273 6.57 -0.38 -12.44
C VAL A 273 6.06 0.96 -12.97
N MET A 274 6.86 2.02 -12.82
CA MET A 274 6.59 3.33 -13.41
C MET A 274 6.81 3.37 -14.94
N ASP A 275 7.16 2.23 -15.56
CA ASP A 275 7.38 2.06 -17.00
C ASP A 275 6.53 0.90 -17.52
N GLU A 276 7.10 -0.30 -17.65
CA GLU A 276 6.46 -1.46 -18.27
C GLU A 276 6.46 -2.72 -17.38
N ASP A 277 7.13 -2.70 -16.22
CA ASP A 277 7.21 -3.88 -15.36
C ASP A 277 5.88 -4.12 -14.64
N TYR A 278 5.49 -5.39 -14.51
CA TYR A 278 4.27 -5.80 -13.82
C TYR A 278 4.43 -5.87 -12.30
N VAL A 279 5.66 -5.80 -11.80
CA VAL A 279 5.98 -5.88 -10.38
C VAL A 279 6.92 -4.74 -9.97
N LEU A 280 6.89 -4.39 -8.69
CA LEU A 280 7.86 -3.48 -8.09
C LEU A 280 9.28 -4.03 -8.19
N THR A 281 10.17 -3.18 -8.66
CA THR A 281 11.59 -3.49 -8.87
C THR A 281 12.49 -2.76 -7.87
N ASP A 282 13.78 -3.10 -7.86
CA ASP A 282 14.76 -2.35 -7.09
C ASP A 282 14.84 -0.88 -7.56
N GLY A 283 14.66 -0.61 -8.86
CA GLY A 283 14.67 0.75 -9.41
C GLY A 283 13.57 1.62 -8.79
N ASP A 284 12.34 1.10 -8.69
CA ASP A 284 11.22 1.81 -8.08
C ASP A 284 11.50 2.15 -6.61
N GLY A 285 11.99 1.16 -5.86
CA GLY A 285 12.31 1.31 -4.44
C GLY A 285 13.42 2.33 -4.16
N TRP A 286 14.43 2.39 -5.02
CA TRP A 286 15.51 3.36 -4.88
C TRP A 286 15.09 4.78 -5.27
N LEU A 287 14.21 4.96 -6.27
CA LEU A 287 13.61 6.26 -6.56
C LEU A 287 12.77 6.76 -5.39
N LEU A 288 11.96 5.87 -4.79
CA LEU A 288 11.17 6.18 -3.60
C LEU A 288 12.07 6.67 -2.44
N ARG A 289 13.19 5.98 -2.20
CA ARG A 289 14.17 6.40 -1.19
C ARG A 289 14.82 7.73 -1.51
N SER A 290 15.16 7.98 -2.78
CA SER A 290 15.72 9.26 -3.22
C SER A 290 14.76 10.42 -2.93
N ILE A 291 13.46 10.21 -3.11
CA ILE A 291 12.45 11.21 -2.73
C ILE A 291 12.51 11.45 -1.21
N LEU A 292 12.45 10.38 -0.39
CA LEU A 292 12.51 10.48 1.06
C LEU A 292 13.76 11.24 1.53
N GLU A 293 14.95 10.92 1.02
CA GLU A 293 16.21 11.60 1.35
C GLU A 293 16.11 13.12 1.17
N ASN A 294 15.47 13.56 0.09
CA ASN A 294 15.37 14.96 -0.27
C ASN A 294 14.23 15.71 0.43
N ILE A 295 13.22 14.99 0.94
CA ILE A 295 12.08 15.59 1.65
C ILE A 295 12.09 15.30 3.16
N LYS A 296 13.03 14.50 3.67
CA LYS A 296 13.10 14.08 5.08
C LYS A 296 13.05 15.24 6.07
N SER A 297 13.63 16.39 5.69
CA SER A 297 13.64 17.61 6.50
C SER A 297 12.25 18.16 6.83
N ARG A 298 11.20 17.73 6.11
CA ARG A 298 9.80 18.02 6.42
C ARG A 298 9.31 17.32 7.70
N TYR A 299 9.95 16.21 8.08
CA TYR A 299 9.41 15.30 9.08
C TYR A 299 10.30 15.25 10.32
N ASN A 300 9.64 15.39 11.47
CA ASN A 300 10.26 15.17 12.77
C ASN A 300 9.61 13.94 13.42
N PHE A 301 10.33 12.83 13.36
CA PHE A 301 9.99 11.57 14.01
C PHE A 301 11.21 11.06 14.78
#